data_AF-A0A136LAR6-F1
#
_entry.id   AF-A0A136LAR6-F1
#
_cell.length_a   1.000
_cell.length_b   1.000
_cell.length_c   1.000
_cell.angle_alpha   90.00
_cell.angle_beta   90.00
_cell.angle_gamma   90.00
#
_symmetry.space_group_name_H-M   'P 1'
#
loop_
_entity.id
_entity.type
_entity.pdbx_description
1 polymer ?
#
loop_
_entity_poly.entity_id
_entity_poly.type
_entity_poly.pdbx_seq_one_letter_code
_entity_poly.pdbx_strand_id
1 'polypeptide(L)'
;MKHRLRIGLALAVFALMTQAQSVGRIVVNNDEWTLRDSGFFDPNDPDDFALNVANWFAGGLGNFRSWTTNSALGGTSLNATLTGAGHTWTHSIGGTFDLPALMAYDGIFLARYASDLPSATVAPVLTDYVNAGGNVYIAAGTGIGGSAGEAEYWNAFLNNFGLGLVGTTYNGISGSIAISSPHAIFAGVDHLYQNNGNDVVDLDGADPKNQVLVSQGGHGLYAVYDPVPEPASAVALSAGVVGLLRRRSRRLSR
;
A
#
# COMPACT_ATOMS: atom_id res chain seq x y z
N MET A 1 -15.34 2.98 61.68
CA MET A 1 -16.56 2.95 60.83
C MET A 1 -16.40 3.95 59.70
N LYS A 2 -16.71 3.51 58.46
CA LYS A 2 -16.82 4.26 57.18
C LYS A 2 -15.47 4.59 56.51
N HIS A 3 -14.97 3.73 55.61
CA HIS A 3 -15.23 3.68 54.14
C HIS A 3 -14.33 4.64 53.35
N ARG A 4 -13.72 4.33 52.20
CA ARG A 4 -13.47 3.11 51.40
C ARG A 4 -12.59 3.59 50.20
N LEU A 5 -11.57 2.82 49.87
CA LEU A 5 -11.19 2.40 48.51
C LEU A 5 -11.47 3.35 47.33
N ARG A 6 -10.43 3.99 46.78
CA ARG A 6 -10.33 4.38 45.35
C ARG A 6 -8.88 4.37 44.87
N ILE A 7 -8.23 3.20 44.93
CA ILE A 7 -7.03 2.91 44.12
C ILE A 7 -7.46 1.74 43.25
N GLY A 8 -7.82 2.02 42.00
CA GLY A 8 -8.38 1.01 41.12
C GLY A 8 -9.11 1.60 39.92
N LEU A 9 -8.44 2.47 39.16
CA LEU A 9 -8.83 2.79 37.77
C LEU A 9 -7.72 3.55 37.01
N ALA A 10 -6.50 3.03 37.00
CA ALA A 10 -5.44 3.58 36.14
C ALA A 10 -4.56 2.50 35.49
N LEU A 11 -4.80 1.22 35.78
CA LEU A 11 -3.99 0.08 35.32
C LEU A 11 -4.83 -0.95 34.55
N ALA A 12 -5.78 -0.50 33.73
CA ALA A 12 -6.62 -1.37 32.90
C ALA A 12 -6.75 -0.90 31.44
N VAL A 13 -5.89 0.05 31.00
CA VAL A 13 -5.85 0.50 29.59
C VAL A 13 -4.65 -0.08 28.84
N PHE A 14 -3.72 -0.77 29.51
CA PHE A 14 -2.48 -1.25 28.90
C PHE A 14 -2.47 -2.75 28.51
N ALA A 15 -3.58 -3.48 28.65
CA ALA A 15 -3.61 -4.91 28.41
C ALA A 15 -4.94 -5.37 27.82
N LEU A 16 -5.31 -4.79 26.67
CA LEU A 16 -6.19 -5.40 25.67
C LEU A 16 -5.84 -4.76 24.32
N MET A 17 -4.56 -4.89 23.91
CA MET A 17 -4.27 -5.03 22.49
C MET A 17 -4.70 -6.45 22.12
N THR A 18 -6.01 -6.68 22.05
CA THR A 18 -6.52 -7.60 21.05
C THR A 18 -5.85 -7.16 19.76
N GLN A 19 -4.98 -7.98 19.20
CA GLN A 19 -4.63 -7.92 17.80
C GLN A 19 -5.97 -8.07 17.08
N ALA A 20 -6.69 -6.96 16.89
CA ALA A 20 -7.64 -6.87 15.82
C ALA A 20 -6.80 -7.22 14.60
N GLN A 21 -7.16 -8.32 13.94
CA GLN A 21 -6.58 -8.69 12.67
C GLN A 21 -6.81 -7.47 11.78
N SER A 22 -5.76 -6.66 11.61
CA SER A 22 -5.88 -5.44 10.84
C SER A 22 -6.06 -5.90 9.41
N VAL A 23 -7.00 -5.29 8.70
CA VAL A 23 -7.01 -5.37 7.24
C VAL A 23 -5.59 -5.02 6.76
N GLY A 24 -5.13 -5.66 5.71
CA GLY A 24 -3.79 -5.45 5.17
C GLY A 24 -3.68 -4.12 4.43
N ARG A 25 -2.48 -3.85 3.94
CA ARG A 25 -2.14 -2.60 3.24
C ARG A 25 -2.04 -2.82 1.74
N ILE A 26 -2.28 -1.76 0.99
CA ILE A 26 -2.06 -1.74 -0.46
C ILE A 26 -1.14 -0.58 -0.80
N VAL A 27 -0.14 -0.83 -1.65
CA VAL A 27 0.60 0.21 -2.37
C VAL A 27 0.26 0.07 -3.84
N VAL A 28 -0.15 1.17 -4.46
CA VAL A 28 -0.34 1.26 -5.91
C VAL A 28 0.70 2.21 -6.46
N ASN A 29 1.59 1.68 -7.28
CA ASN A 29 2.46 2.43 -8.16
C ASN A 29 1.83 2.43 -9.55
N ASN A 30 1.74 3.61 -10.15
CA ASN A 30 1.08 3.81 -11.43
C ASN A 30 1.84 3.23 -12.63
N ASP A 31 3.10 2.82 -12.42
CA ASP A 31 4.06 2.51 -13.47
C ASP A 31 5.11 1.49 -12.98
N GLU A 32 5.36 0.45 -13.76
CA GLU A 32 6.25 -0.64 -13.40
C GLU A 32 7.73 -0.29 -13.54
N TRP A 33 8.05 0.77 -14.28
CA TRP A 33 9.44 1.17 -14.53
C TRP A 33 10.18 1.61 -13.27
N THR A 34 9.46 2.01 -12.22
CA THR A 34 10.06 2.36 -10.92
C THR A 34 10.93 1.23 -10.35
N LEU A 35 10.44 -0.02 -10.38
CA LEU A 35 11.17 -1.17 -9.81
C LEU A 35 11.86 -2.05 -10.86
N ARG A 36 11.79 -1.65 -12.13
CA ARG A 36 12.53 -2.32 -13.19
C ARG A 36 14.02 -2.02 -13.07
N ASP A 37 14.90 -2.97 -13.41
CA ASP A 37 16.36 -2.77 -13.38
C ASP A 37 16.81 -1.47 -14.08
N SER A 38 16.14 -1.06 -15.15
CA SER A 38 16.42 0.20 -15.86
C SER A 38 16.06 1.48 -15.09
N GLY A 39 15.35 1.38 -13.97
CA GLY A 39 15.07 2.47 -13.03
C GLY A 39 16.10 2.59 -11.91
N PHE A 40 16.97 1.58 -11.73
CA PHE A 40 18.04 1.57 -10.71
C PHE A 40 19.29 2.29 -11.23
N PHE A 41 19.20 3.61 -11.31
CA PHE A 41 20.31 4.49 -11.70
C PHE A 41 20.14 5.87 -11.07
N ASP A 42 21.26 6.55 -10.80
CA ASP A 42 21.25 7.92 -10.26
C ASP A 42 20.47 8.88 -11.18
N PRO A 43 19.60 9.75 -10.64
CA PRO A 43 19.44 10.05 -9.21
C PRO A 43 18.32 9.27 -8.50
N ASN A 44 17.83 8.17 -9.08
CA ASN A 44 16.67 7.45 -8.53
C ASN A 44 17.06 6.53 -7.38
N ASP A 45 16.17 6.40 -6.39
CA ASP A 45 16.34 5.59 -5.18
C ASP A 45 15.30 4.45 -5.09
N PRO A 46 15.17 3.58 -6.12
CA PRO A 46 14.17 2.52 -6.11
C PRO A 46 14.47 1.41 -5.08
N ASP A 47 15.72 1.30 -4.63
CA ASP A 47 16.13 0.40 -3.57
C ASP A 47 15.58 0.85 -2.21
N ASP A 48 15.75 2.12 -1.86
CA ASP A 48 15.16 2.70 -0.64
C ASP A 48 13.63 2.61 -0.68
N PHE A 49 13.00 2.91 -1.82
CA PHE A 49 11.56 2.75 -1.98
C PHE A 49 11.11 1.28 -1.77
N ALA A 50 11.77 0.32 -2.41
CA ALA A 50 11.44 -1.09 -2.26
C ALA A 50 11.60 -1.58 -0.81
N LEU A 51 12.68 -1.18 -0.13
CA LEU A 51 12.92 -1.52 1.27
C LEU A 51 11.89 -0.88 2.20
N ASN A 52 11.51 0.37 1.96
CA ASN A 52 10.50 1.03 2.77
C ASN A 52 9.13 0.40 2.60
N VAL A 53 8.73 0.00 1.39
CA VAL A 53 7.50 -0.78 1.15
C VAL A 53 7.54 -2.11 1.87
N ALA A 54 8.64 -2.86 1.75
CA ALA A 54 8.83 -4.14 2.45
C ALA A 54 8.74 -3.99 3.97
N ASN A 55 9.42 -3.00 4.53
CA ASN A 55 9.38 -2.69 5.96
C ASN A 55 7.99 -2.23 6.41
N TRP A 56 7.29 -1.45 5.59
CA TRP A 56 5.94 -1.03 5.87
C TRP A 56 4.95 -2.19 5.84
N PHE A 57 5.16 -3.22 5.02
CA PHE A 57 4.33 -4.43 5.03
C PHE A 57 4.62 -5.34 6.22
N ALA A 58 5.90 -5.65 6.49
CA ALA A 58 6.28 -6.68 7.45
C ALA A 58 6.62 -6.17 8.86
N GLY A 59 6.95 -4.88 9.02
CA GLY A 59 7.46 -4.32 10.28
C GLY A 59 8.82 -4.90 10.73
N GLY A 60 9.53 -5.57 9.81
CA GLY A 60 10.77 -6.31 10.04
C GLY A 60 11.14 -7.15 8.81
N LEU A 61 11.89 -8.24 9.00
CA LEU A 61 12.21 -9.16 7.90
C LEU A 61 10.94 -9.85 7.38
N GLY A 62 10.47 -9.46 6.19
CA GLY A 62 9.38 -10.11 5.48
C GLY A 62 9.79 -11.24 4.51
N ASN A 63 8.82 -12.10 4.24
CA ASN A 63 8.78 -13.07 3.16
C ASN A 63 7.81 -12.59 2.07
N PHE A 64 8.36 -12.21 0.91
CA PHE A 64 7.59 -11.61 -0.17
C PHE A 64 7.63 -12.48 -1.42
N ARG A 65 6.57 -12.34 -2.21
CA ARG A 65 6.48 -12.99 -3.50
C ARG A 65 5.95 -12.06 -4.55
N SER A 66 6.59 -12.06 -5.73
CA SER A 66 5.97 -11.51 -6.93
C SER A 66 5.25 -12.59 -7.72
N TRP A 67 4.00 -12.34 -8.08
CA TRP A 67 3.18 -13.23 -8.91
C TRP A 67 2.96 -12.64 -10.31
N THR A 68 4.04 -12.54 -11.07
CA THR A 68 4.02 -12.05 -12.45
C THR A 68 5.25 -12.55 -13.19
N THR A 69 5.22 -12.53 -14.53
CA THR A 69 6.41 -12.70 -15.39
C THR A 69 6.97 -11.36 -15.87
N ASN A 70 6.38 -10.23 -15.46
CA ASN A 70 6.88 -8.91 -15.81
C ASN A 70 8.27 -8.68 -15.21
N SER A 71 9.23 -8.29 -16.06
CA SER A 71 10.63 -8.04 -15.67
C SER A 71 10.81 -6.93 -14.64
N ALA A 72 9.83 -6.05 -14.46
CA ALA A 72 9.86 -5.04 -13.38
C ALA A 72 9.95 -5.67 -11.99
N LEU A 73 9.35 -6.84 -11.79
CA LEU A 73 9.40 -7.57 -10.51
C LEU A 73 10.27 -8.84 -10.57
N GLY A 74 10.77 -9.19 -11.76
CA GLY A 74 11.72 -10.28 -11.99
C GLY A 74 13.17 -9.83 -12.17
N GLY A 75 13.44 -8.54 -12.01
CA GLY A 75 14.74 -7.91 -12.21
C GLY A 75 15.79 -8.34 -11.18
N THR A 76 17.06 -8.19 -11.55
CA THR A 76 18.20 -8.51 -10.69
C THR A 76 18.38 -7.51 -9.56
N SER A 77 18.08 -6.23 -9.81
CA SER A 77 18.30 -5.16 -8.84
C SER A 77 17.33 -5.27 -7.67
N LEU A 78 16.02 -5.38 -7.93
CA LEU A 78 15.01 -5.57 -6.87
C LEU A 78 15.28 -6.81 -6.02
N ASN A 79 15.65 -7.93 -6.68
CA ASN A 79 16.02 -9.15 -5.97
C ASN A 79 17.23 -8.93 -5.06
N ALA A 80 18.30 -8.31 -5.57
CA ALA A 80 19.50 -8.01 -4.79
C ALA A 80 19.21 -7.06 -3.62
N THR A 81 18.38 -6.03 -3.82
CA THR A 81 17.95 -5.10 -2.77
C THR A 81 17.24 -5.84 -1.63
N LEU A 82 16.18 -6.59 -1.94
CA LEU A 82 15.36 -7.24 -0.90
C LEU A 82 16.14 -8.36 -0.20
N THR A 83 16.81 -9.23 -0.95
CA THR A 83 17.59 -10.33 -0.36
C THR A 83 18.84 -9.85 0.36
N GLY A 84 19.49 -8.78 -0.13
CA GLY A 84 20.63 -8.14 0.53
C GLY A 84 20.28 -7.53 1.89
N ALA A 85 19.04 -7.05 2.05
CA ALA A 85 18.50 -6.59 3.34
C ALA A 85 18.01 -7.73 4.25
N GLY A 86 18.09 -8.99 3.80
CA GLY A 86 17.71 -10.18 4.58
C GLY A 86 16.25 -10.61 4.41
N HIS A 87 15.48 -9.99 3.52
CA HIS A 87 14.15 -10.46 3.17
C HIS A 87 14.22 -11.73 2.31
N THR A 88 13.14 -12.53 2.33
CA THR A 88 12.96 -13.57 1.33
C THR A 88 12.18 -12.99 0.15
N TRP A 89 12.70 -13.15 -1.06
CA TRP A 89 12.04 -12.73 -2.30
C TRP A 89 11.85 -13.92 -3.22
N THR A 90 10.58 -14.25 -3.53
CA THR A 90 10.24 -15.30 -4.48
C THR A 90 9.64 -14.69 -5.74
N HIS A 91 10.36 -14.78 -6.87
CA HIS A 91 9.79 -14.43 -8.17
C HIS A 91 9.28 -15.68 -8.89
N SER A 92 7.96 -15.90 -8.93
CA SER A 92 7.38 -17.07 -9.58
C SER A 92 5.87 -16.93 -9.80
N ILE A 93 5.42 -17.31 -10.99
CA ILE A 93 3.99 -17.52 -11.30
C ILE A 93 3.52 -18.97 -11.08
N GLY A 94 4.40 -19.86 -10.61
CA GLY A 94 4.08 -21.28 -10.43
C GLY A 94 3.25 -21.58 -9.18
N GLY A 95 2.34 -22.55 -9.26
CA GLY A 95 1.49 -22.95 -8.14
C GLY A 95 0.07 -22.37 -8.21
N THR A 96 -0.69 -22.51 -7.13
CA THR A 96 -2.10 -22.07 -7.08
C THR A 96 -2.19 -20.64 -6.53
N PHE A 97 -2.93 -19.78 -7.22
CA PHE A 97 -3.27 -18.44 -6.73
C PHE A 97 -4.56 -18.51 -5.92
N ASP A 98 -4.44 -18.78 -4.62
CA ASP A 98 -5.56 -18.84 -3.67
C ASP A 98 -5.17 -18.24 -2.31
N LEU A 99 -6.16 -17.97 -1.47
CA LEU A 99 -5.93 -17.34 -0.17
C LEU A 99 -4.92 -18.12 0.70
N PRO A 100 -5.02 -19.45 0.88
CA PRO A 100 -4.02 -20.20 1.65
C PRO A 100 -2.59 -20.04 1.13
N ALA A 101 -2.39 -20.04 -0.19
CA ALA A 101 -1.07 -19.83 -0.77
C ALA A 101 -0.54 -18.42 -0.54
N LEU A 102 -1.39 -17.40 -0.66
CA LEU A 102 -1.01 -16.00 -0.44
C LEU A 102 -0.69 -15.71 1.03
N MET A 103 -1.42 -16.33 1.97
CA MET A 103 -1.20 -16.19 3.42
C MET A 103 0.15 -16.73 3.92
N ALA A 104 0.94 -17.40 3.07
CA ALA A 104 2.30 -17.79 3.39
C ALA A 104 3.33 -16.64 3.25
N TYR A 105 2.89 -15.48 2.74
CA TYR A 105 3.75 -14.32 2.47
C TYR A 105 3.24 -13.09 3.21
N ASP A 106 4.18 -12.25 3.63
CA ASP A 106 3.90 -10.95 4.27
C ASP A 106 3.46 -9.90 3.25
N GLY A 107 3.74 -10.13 1.97
CA GLY A 107 3.19 -9.32 0.89
C GLY A 107 3.34 -9.95 -0.49
N ILE A 108 2.40 -9.63 -1.36
CA ILE A 108 2.35 -10.07 -2.75
C ILE A 108 2.54 -8.86 -3.67
N PHE A 109 3.51 -8.96 -4.57
CA PHE A 109 3.83 -7.94 -5.56
C PHE A 109 3.30 -8.39 -6.93
N LEU A 110 2.54 -7.54 -7.61
CA LEU A 110 2.00 -7.85 -8.92
C LEU A 110 2.25 -6.72 -9.90
N ALA A 111 2.50 -7.10 -11.14
CA ALA A 111 2.50 -6.22 -12.29
C ALA A 111 1.89 -7.02 -13.44
N ARG A 112 0.94 -6.44 -14.19
CA ARG A 112 0.20 -7.23 -15.17
C ARG A 112 1.14 -7.72 -16.28
N TYR A 113 0.92 -8.95 -16.72
CA TYR A 113 1.54 -9.53 -17.89
C TYR A 113 0.56 -10.40 -18.69
N ALA A 114 0.90 -10.70 -19.94
CA ALA A 114 0.02 -11.46 -20.83
C ALA A 114 -0.26 -12.90 -20.36
N SER A 115 0.64 -13.47 -19.56
CA SER A 115 0.52 -14.82 -18.99
C SER A 115 -0.28 -14.87 -17.69
N ASP A 116 -0.71 -13.72 -17.16
CA ASP A 116 -1.31 -13.66 -15.83
C ASP A 116 -2.75 -14.20 -15.83
N LEU A 117 -3.19 -14.62 -14.64
CA LEU A 117 -4.55 -15.09 -14.43
C LEU A 117 -5.57 -13.98 -14.74
N PRO A 118 -6.78 -14.31 -15.18
CA PRO A 118 -7.84 -13.32 -15.41
C PRO A 118 -8.15 -12.51 -14.14
N SER A 119 -8.55 -11.24 -14.31
CA SER A 119 -8.92 -10.36 -13.18
C SER A 119 -10.05 -10.95 -12.34
N ALA A 120 -11.00 -11.64 -12.95
CA ALA A 120 -12.09 -12.35 -12.26
C ALA A 120 -11.60 -13.45 -11.30
N THR A 121 -10.38 -13.95 -11.48
CA THR A 121 -9.73 -14.89 -10.55
C THR A 121 -8.86 -14.14 -9.53
N VAL A 122 -8.09 -13.15 -9.99
CA VAL A 122 -7.12 -12.45 -9.15
C VAL A 122 -7.78 -11.51 -8.14
N ALA A 123 -8.74 -10.70 -8.58
CA ALA A 123 -9.37 -9.69 -7.73
C ALA A 123 -10.04 -10.25 -6.45
N PRO A 124 -10.90 -11.28 -6.51
CA PRO A 124 -11.52 -11.81 -5.28
C PRO A 124 -10.49 -12.39 -4.31
N VAL A 125 -9.47 -13.09 -4.82
CA VAL A 125 -8.42 -13.68 -3.97
C VAL A 125 -7.57 -12.60 -3.30
N LEU A 126 -7.20 -11.53 -4.02
CA LEU A 126 -6.49 -10.40 -3.44
C LEU A 126 -7.35 -9.64 -2.41
N THR A 127 -8.63 -9.44 -2.70
CA THR A 127 -9.56 -8.82 -1.74
C THR A 127 -9.65 -9.64 -0.45
N ASP A 128 -9.81 -10.97 -0.55
CA ASP A 128 -9.84 -11.86 0.61
C ASP A 128 -8.51 -11.84 1.37
N TYR A 129 -7.38 -11.83 0.65
CA TYR A 129 -6.04 -11.77 1.25
C TYR A 129 -5.82 -10.47 2.03
N VAL A 130 -6.16 -9.32 1.45
CA VAL A 130 -6.07 -8.03 2.15
C VAL A 130 -7.02 -7.97 3.34
N ASN A 131 -8.26 -8.43 3.19
CA ASN A 131 -9.19 -8.50 4.32
C ASN A 131 -8.72 -9.44 5.45
N ALA A 132 -7.90 -10.44 5.14
CA ALA A 132 -7.26 -11.33 6.10
C ALA A 132 -5.97 -10.78 6.72
N GLY A 133 -5.51 -9.59 6.31
CA GLY A 133 -4.31 -8.92 6.82
C GLY A 133 -3.08 -8.98 5.91
N GLY A 134 -3.21 -9.55 4.71
CA GLY A 134 -2.15 -9.63 3.71
C GLY A 134 -1.88 -8.31 2.99
N ASN A 135 -0.64 -8.08 2.56
CA ASN A 135 -0.27 -6.81 1.93
C ASN A 135 -0.04 -6.96 0.42
N VAL A 136 -0.44 -5.95 -0.35
CA VAL A 136 -0.36 -6.00 -1.82
C VAL A 136 0.38 -4.79 -2.37
N TYR A 137 1.37 -5.03 -3.24
CA TYR A 137 1.96 -4.01 -4.08
C TYR A 137 1.52 -4.22 -5.53
N ILE A 138 0.95 -3.19 -6.16
CA ILE A 138 0.60 -3.17 -7.57
C ILE A 138 1.54 -2.22 -8.31
N ALA A 139 2.19 -2.72 -9.35
CA ALA A 139 2.83 -1.92 -10.40
C ALA A 139 1.95 -1.94 -11.66
N ALA A 140 1.29 -0.83 -11.94
CA ALA A 140 0.52 -0.62 -13.17
C ALA A 140 1.43 -0.13 -14.31
N GLY A 141 0.86 0.39 -15.40
CA GLY A 141 1.63 1.01 -16.50
C GLY A 141 2.33 0.04 -17.46
N THR A 142 2.06 -1.26 -17.33
CA THR A 142 2.78 -2.35 -18.01
C THR A 142 2.61 -2.38 -19.54
N GLY A 143 1.70 -1.59 -20.09
CA GLY A 143 1.35 -1.60 -21.51
C GLY A 143 0.34 -2.68 -21.89
N ILE A 144 0.05 -3.63 -20.99
CA ILE A 144 -0.76 -4.82 -21.32
C ILE A 144 -2.24 -4.46 -21.38
N GLY A 145 -2.79 -4.49 -22.61
CA GLY A 145 -4.16 -4.05 -22.88
C GLY A 145 -4.32 -2.53 -22.93
N GLY A 146 -3.21 -1.79 -22.91
CA GLY A 146 -3.20 -0.32 -22.81
C GLY A 146 -3.79 0.18 -21.49
N SER A 147 -3.89 1.51 -21.36
CA SER A 147 -4.39 2.16 -20.14
C SER A 147 -5.77 1.65 -19.72
N ALA A 148 -6.68 1.44 -20.69
CA ALA A 148 -8.04 0.98 -20.44
C ALA A 148 -8.07 -0.46 -19.94
N GLY A 149 -7.31 -1.36 -20.59
CA GLY A 149 -7.26 -2.76 -20.20
C GLY A 149 -6.63 -2.94 -18.83
N GLU A 150 -5.58 -2.20 -18.49
CA GLU A 150 -4.96 -2.25 -17.16
C GLU A 150 -5.90 -1.72 -16.08
N ALA A 151 -6.58 -0.60 -16.34
CA ALA A 151 -7.58 -0.07 -15.42
C ALA A 151 -8.73 -1.07 -15.21
N GLU A 152 -9.27 -1.68 -16.27
CA GLU A 152 -10.29 -2.73 -16.14
C GLU A 152 -9.80 -3.90 -15.28
N TYR A 153 -8.55 -4.34 -15.48
CA TYR A 153 -7.98 -5.46 -14.75
C TYR A 153 -7.80 -5.15 -13.26
N TRP A 154 -7.17 -4.03 -12.92
CA TRP A 154 -6.84 -3.68 -11.53
C TRP A 154 -8.02 -3.09 -10.76
N ASN A 155 -8.92 -2.35 -11.41
CA ASN A 155 -10.07 -1.74 -10.72
C ASN A 155 -11.07 -2.76 -10.20
N ALA A 156 -11.09 -3.98 -10.74
CA ALA A 156 -11.85 -5.10 -10.17
C ALA A 156 -11.44 -5.40 -8.71
N PHE A 157 -10.18 -5.14 -8.35
CA PHE A 157 -9.63 -5.25 -7.00
C PHE A 157 -9.61 -3.90 -6.27
N LEU A 158 -8.97 -2.88 -6.86
CA LEU A 158 -8.68 -1.61 -6.19
C LEU A 158 -9.94 -0.85 -5.73
N ASN A 159 -11.03 -0.92 -6.49
CA ASN A 159 -12.26 -0.19 -6.16
C ASN A 159 -12.88 -0.67 -4.83
N ASN A 160 -12.57 -1.90 -4.38
CA ASN A 160 -13.01 -2.40 -3.07
C ASN A 160 -12.33 -1.66 -1.90
N PHE A 161 -11.25 -0.94 -2.17
CA PHE A 161 -10.39 -0.26 -1.20
C PHE A 161 -10.31 1.26 -1.47
N GLY A 162 -11.27 1.83 -2.19
CA GLY A 162 -11.35 3.28 -2.43
C GLY A 162 -10.26 3.81 -3.38
N LEU A 163 -9.56 2.95 -4.10
CA LEU A 163 -8.53 3.31 -5.07
C LEU A 163 -8.94 2.90 -6.48
N GLY A 164 -8.36 3.53 -7.50
CA GLY A 164 -8.55 3.10 -8.88
C GLY A 164 -7.47 3.61 -9.82
N LEU A 165 -7.42 3.04 -11.01
CA LEU A 165 -6.64 3.51 -12.13
C LEU A 165 -7.54 4.19 -13.16
N VAL A 166 -7.08 5.30 -13.73
CA VAL A 166 -7.73 5.96 -14.86
C VAL A 166 -7.39 5.24 -16.15
N GLY A 167 -8.42 4.82 -16.88
CA GLY A 167 -8.27 3.99 -18.09
C GLY A 167 -8.25 4.75 -19.42
N THR A 168 -8.37 6.08 -19.44
CA THR A 168 -8.54 6.82 -20.70
C THR A 168 -7.27 6.88 -21.55
N THR A 169 -6.15 7.25 -20.93
CA THR A 169 -4.82 7.34 -21.55
C THR A 169 -3.77 7.14 -20.48
N TYR A 170 -2.56 6.74 -20.89
CA TYR A 170 -1.39 6.92 -20.03
C TYR A 170 -1.05 8.41 -19.91
N ASN A 171 -0.37 8.79 -18.83
CA ASN A 171 -0.25 10.18 -18.42
C ASN A 171 0.91 10.96 -19.04
N GLY A 172 1.79 10.30 -19.81
CA GLY A 172 2.93 10.93 -20.47
C GLY A 172 4.05 11.36 -19.53
N ILE A 173 3.98 11.01 -18.24
CA ILE A 173 5.02 11.33 -17.27
C ILE A 173 6.18 10.37 -17.45
N SER A 174 7.38 10.89 -17.65
CA SER A 174 8.56 10.05 -17.86
C SER A 174 9.84 10.73 -17.38
N GLY A 175 10.80 9.92 -16.93
CA GLY A 175 12.08 10.37 -16.39
C GLY A 175 12.16 10.16 -14.88
N SER A 176 13.23 10.70 -14.28
CA SER A 176 13.41 10.74 -12.83
C SER A 176 12.48 11.78 -12.22
N ILE A 177 11.48 11.31 -11.48
CA ILE A 177 10.47 12.15 -10.86
C ILE A 177 10.83 12.38 -9.40
N ALA A 178 10.95 13.66 -9.03
CA ALA A 178 11.21 14.03 -7.64
C ALA A 178 10.05 13.58 -6.73
N ILE A 179 10.40 12.95 -5.61
CA ILE A 179 9.46 12.45 -4.62
C ILE A 179 9.41 13.41 -3.45
N SER A 180 8.20 13.88 -3.15
CA SER A 180 7.94 14.76 -2.01
C SER A 180 6.71 14.26 -1.26
N SER A 181 6.92 13.30 -0.37
CA SER A 181 5.87 12.76 0.50
C SER A 181 6.44 12.44 1.88
N PRO A 182 5.73 12.77 2.97
CA PRO A 182 6.15 12.41 4.32
C PRO A 182 5.86 10.94 4.67
N HIS A 183 5.20 10.19 3.78
CA HIS A 183 4.80 8.81 4.05
C HIS A 183 6.02 7.89 4.17
N ALA A 184 5.97 6.91 5.08
CA ALA A 184 7.10 6.07 5.42
C ALA A 184 7.69 5.30 4.22
N ILE A 185 6.85 4.95 3.22
CA ILE A 185 7.31 4.28 2.00
C ILE A 185 8.30 5.13 1.16
N PHE A 186 8.37 6.43 1.41
CA PHE A 186 9.26 7.37 0.71
C PHE A 186 10.37 7.94 1.60
N ALA A 187 10.61 7.36 2.77
CA ALA A 187 11.69 7.82 3.65
C ALA A 187 13.06 7.69 2.96
N GLY A 188 13.74 8.82 2.74
CA GLY A 188 15.05 8.84 2.07
C GLY A 188 15.00 8.79 0.53
N VAL A 189 13.82 8.65 -0.06
CA VAL A 189 13.64 8.61 -1.53
C VAL A 189 13.55 10.03 -2.07
N ASP A 190 14.51 10.43 -2.92
CA ASP A 190 14.56 11.73 -3.57
C ASP A 190 13.95 11.67 -4.97
N HIS A 191 14.28 10.65 -5.78
CA HIS A 191 13.68 10.46 -7.11
C HIS A 191 13.26 9.00 -7.36
N LEU A 192 12.24 8.81 -8.19
CA LEU A 192 11.88 7.52 -8.75
C LEU A 192 11.65 7.64 -10.27
N TYR A 193 12.12 6.63 -11.00
CA TYR A 193 11.97 6.62 -12.45
C TYR A 193 10.56 6.21 -12.86
N GLN A 194 9.98 6.97 -13.78
CA GLN A 194 8.70 6.69 -14.42
C GLN A 194 8.84 6.68 -15.94
N ASN A 195 7.98 5.95 -16.63
CA ASN A 195 7.87 5.94 -18.08
C ASN A 195 6.44 5.61 -18.55
N ASN A 196 5.54 6.58 -18.36
CA ASN A 196 4.21 6.65 -18.95
C ASN A 196 3.21 5.60 -18.43
N GLY A 197 2.88 5.69 -17.13
CA GLY A 197 1.88 4.86 -16.46
C GLY A 197 0.43 5.37 -16.52
N ASN A 198 -0.46 4.63 -15.86
CA ASN A 198 -1.85 5.06 -15.62
C ASN A 198 -1.88 6.22 -14.62
N ASP A 199 -3.00 6.93 -14.45
CA ASP A 199 -3.18 7.73 -13.23
C ASP A 199 -3.79 6.87 -12.14
N VAL A 200 -3.29 7.02 -10.91
CA VAL A 200 -3.95 6.48 -9.72
C VAL A 200 -4.86 7.55 -9.13
N VAL A 201 -6.08 7.17 -8.76
CA VAL A 201 -7.07 8.05 -8.16
C VAL A 201 -7.58 7.49 -6.85
N ASP A 202 -7.87 8.43 -5.95
CA ASP A 202 -8.63 8.21 -4.75
C ASP A 202 -10.13 8.37 -5.08
N LEU A 203 -10.89 7.29 -4.93
CA LEU A 203 -12.33 7.23 -5.22
C LEU A 203 -13.20 7.66 -4.04
N ASP A 204 -12.63 7.73 -2.84
CA ASP A 204 -13.32 8.14 -1.62
C ASP A 204 -12.40 9.01 -0.74
N GLY A 205 -12.11 10.23 -1.21
CA GLY A 205 -11.18 11.14 -0.51
C GLY A 205 -11.66 11.62 0.88
N ALA A 206 -12.81 11.14 1.37
CA ALA A 206 -13.24 11.34 2.75
C ALA A 206 -12.81 10.20 3.68
N ASP A 207 -12.54 9.00 3.16
CA ASP A 207 -12.00 7.88 3.94
C ASP A 207 -10.48 8.05 4.06
N PRO A 208 -9.93 8.27 5.27
CA PRO A 208 -8.50 8.48 5.47
C PRO A 208 -7.65 7.23 5.22
N LYS A 209 -8.25 6.09 4.89
CA LYS A 209 -7.51 4.86 4.60
C LYS A 209 -6.90 4.87 3.22
N ASN A 210 -7.60 5.41 2.22
CA ASN A 210 -7.12 5.53 0.86
C ASN A 210 -6.58 6.93 0.63
N GLN A 211 -5.44 7.02 -0.06
CA GLN A 211 -4.82 8.30 -0.35
C GLN A 211 -3.88 8.20 -1.56
N VAL A 212 -3.96 9.17 -2.47
CA VAL A 212 -2.86 9.46 -3.41
C VAL A 212 -1.78 10.26 -2.69
N LEU A 213 -0.58 9.68 -2.58
CA LEU A 213 0.54 10.23 -1.82
C LEU A 213 1.43 11.17 -2.62
N VAL A 214 1.53 10.94 -3.93
CA VAL A 214 2.40 11.69 -4.84
C VAL A 214 1.65 11.91 -6.15
N SER A 215 1.63 13.15 -6.60
CA SER A 215 1.07 13.55 -7.88
C SER A 215 2.00 14.52 -8.60
N GLN A 216 2.00 14.49 -9.93
CA GLN A 216 2.73 15.45 -10.76
C GLN A 216 1.84 15.93 -11.90
N GLY A 217 1.74 17.25 -12.11
CA GLY A 217 0.91 17.80 -13.20
C GLY A 217 -0.58 17.46 -13.11
N GLY A 218 -1.09 17.05 -11.94
CA GLY A 218 -2.46 16.58 -11.75
C GLY A 218 -2.66 15.07 -11.88
N HIS A 219 -1.61 14.33 -12.22
CA HIS A 219 -1.60 12.87 -12.37
C HIS A 219 -1.14 12.20 -11.08
N GLY A 220 -1.93 11.26 -10.54
CA GLY A 220 -1.56 10.49 -9.35
C GLY A 220 -0.59 9.37 -9.70
N LEU A 221 0.56 9.33 -9.03
CA LEU A 221 1.66 8.41 -9.32
C LEU A 221 1.76 7.26 -8.32
N TYR A 222 1.51 7.57 -7.03
CA TYR A 222 1.58 6.58 -5.97
C TYR A 222 0.42 6.79 -5.02
N ALA A 223 -0.25 5.70 -4.64
CA ALA A 223 -1.32 5.70 -3.67
C ALA A 223 -1.20 4.55 -2.70
N VAL A 224 -1.89 4.67 -1.57
CA VAL A 224 -1.97 3.62 -0.56
C VAL A 224 -3.38 3.40 -0.08
N TYR A 225 -3.62 2.19 0.41
CA TYR A 225 -4.68 1.89 1.36
C TYR A 225 -4.02 1.45 2.67
N ASP A 226 -4.29 2.14 3.77
CA ASP A 226 -3.89 1.75 5.14
C ASP A 226 -5.09 1.85 6.10
N PRO A 227 -5.57 0.72 6.64
CA PRO A 227 -6.67 0.70 7.59
C PRO A 227 -6.28 1.21 8.99
N VAL A 228 -5.00 1.42 9.26
CA VAL A 228 -4.48 2.08 10.46
C VAL A 228 -4.06 3.51 10.08
N PRO A 229 -4.84 4.54 10.43
CA PRO A 229 -4.49 5.91 10.07
C PRO A 229 -3.12 6.29 10.64
N GLU A 230 -2.31 6.98 9.84
CA GLU A 230 -1.04 7.57 10.29
C GLU A 230 -1.22 8.31 11.64
N PRO A 231 -0.21 8.35 12.53
CA PRO A 231 -0.33 8.90 13.88
C PRO A 231 -0.94 10.30 13.92
N ALA A 232 -0.71 11.13 12.89
CA ALA A 232 -1.30 12.46 12.77
C ALA A 232 -2.84 12.43 12.64
N SER A 233 -3.37 11.48 11.87
CA SER A 233 -4.82 11.27 11.69
C SER A 233 -5.46 10.69 12.96
N ALA A 234 -4.76 9.79 13.66
CA ALA A 234 -5.20 9.28 14.95
C ALA A 234 -5.24 10.37 16.04
N VAL A 235 -4.28 11.30 16.03
CA VAL A 235 -4.26 12.47 16.94
C VAL A 235 -5.40 13.45 16.63
N ALA A 236 -5.71 13.70 15.35
CA ALA A 236 -6.83 14.56 14.97
C ALA A 236 -8.20 13.98 15.40
N LEU A 237 -8.40 12.68 15.19
CA LEU A 237 -9.61 11.96 15.62
C LEU A 237 -9.78 11.97 17.14
N SER A 238 -8.69 11.71 17.88
CA SER A 238 -8.72 11.72 19.35
C SER A 238 -8.95 13.12 19.93
N ALA A 239 -8.38 14.16 19.34
CA ALA A 239 -8.66 15.55 19.72
C ALA A 239 -10.14 15.94 19.50
N GLY A 240 -10.74 15.49 18.39
CA GLY A 240 -12.16 15.72 18.08
C GLY A 240 -13.10 15.09 19.12
N VAL A 241 -12.84 13.86 19.54
CA VAL A 241 -13.63 13.15 20.57
C VAL A 241 -13.54 13.85 21.93
N VAL A 242 -12.35 14.29 22.33
CA VAL A 242 -12.16 15.04 23.59
C VAL A 242 -12.88 16.39 23.55
N GLY A 243 -12.88 17.07 22.40
CA GLY A 243 -13.63 18.31 22.18
C GLY A 243 -15.15 18.13 22.34
N LEU A 244 -15.71 17.07 21.77
CA LEU A 244 -17.15 16.74 21.90
C LEU A 244 -17.55 16.40 23.33
N LEU A 245 -16.73 15.63 24.05
CA LEU A 245 -16.99 15.26 25.44
C LEU A 245 -16.96 16.49 26.38
N ARG A 246 -16.02 17.42 26.17
CA ARG A 246 -15.97 18.70 26.90
C ARG A 246 -17.16 19.61 26.61
N ARG A 247 -17.71 19.57 25.38
CA ARG A 247 -18.88 20.37 25.00
C ARG A 247 -20.18 19.82 25.59
N ARG A 248 -20.28 18.48 25.76
CA ARG A 248 -21.45 17.81 26.33
C ARG A 248 -21.56 17.99 27.84
N SER A 249 -20.44 17.98 28.57
CA SER A 249 -20.44 18.19 30.03
C SER A 249 -20.84 19.62 30.44
N ARG A 250 -20.55 20.62 29.60
CA ARG A 250 -20.94 22.03 29.82
C ARG A 250 -22.43 22.32 29.55
N ARG A 251 -23.14 21.46 28.81
CA ARG A 251 -24.59 21.61 28.56
C ARG A 251 -25.46 20.97 29.64
N LEU A 252 -24.92 20.01 30.39
CA LEU A 252 -25.62 19.32 31.49
C LEU A 252 -25.45 20.03 32.85
N SER A 253 -24.71 21.14 32.88
CA SER A 253 -24.43 21.94 34.07
C SER A 253 -25.07 23.33 34.04
N ARG A 254 -26.14 23.49 33.24
CA ARG A 254 -27.04 24.65 33.25
C ARG A 254 -28.45 24.22 33.57
#